data_AF-A0A380NNR4-F1
#
_entry.id   AF-A0A380NNR4-F1
#
_cell.length_a   1.000
_cell.length_b   1.000
_cell.length_c   1.000
_cell.angle_alpha   90.00
_cell.angle_beta   90.00
_cell.angle_gamma   90.00
#
_symmetry.space_group_name_H-M   'P 1'
#
loop_
_entity.id
_entity.type
_entity.pdbx_description
1 polymer ?
#
loop_
_entity_poly.entity_id
_entity_poly.type
_entity_poly.pdbx_seq_one_letter_code
_entity_poly.pdbx_strand_id
1 'polypeptide(L)'
;MKRCITYMMMALAMVSLFIVSGCGGNLGSSQDFSGTWGYVETASPIGNNEIDYEYNQDTIYVVTLEKKSEHTYAADFKDYKYSYKGSSFLNRDEYERGDRWITFFIPDGPNSQGLLPKVEPVYEFKLVAHDMETISFTERDGVLYVDESGLEYTYDKDNDALVSGKTVLHRIKDGDITSLKEEVQQHIKDFYTKEYVDTKKRDITNIKFNDAPKSK
;
A
#
# COMPACT_ATOMS: atom_id res chain seq x y z
N MET A 1 -7.08 18.53 -3.83
CA MET A 1 -6.65 18.81 -5.23
C MET A 1 -5.14 18.98 -5.40
N LYS A 2 -4.43 19.88 -4.71
CA LYS A 2 -2.97 20.05 -4.95
C LYS A 2 -2.07 18.88 -4.51
N ARG A 3 -2.52 18.00 -3.61
CA ARG A 3 -1.70 16.89 -3.06
C ARG A 3 -1.68 15.61 -3.93
N CYS A 4 -2.78 15.27 -4.60
CA CYS A 4 -2.83 14.11 -5.50
C CYS A 4 -1.90 14.29 -6.72
N ILE A 5 -1.79 15.54 -7.18
CA ILE A 5 -0.88 15.92 -8.27
C ILE A 5 0.59 15.80 -7.84
N THR A 6 0.92 15.96 -6.56
CA THR A 6 2.32 15.97 -6.11
C THR A 6 2.93 14.56 -6.05
N TYR A 7 2.15 13.54 -5.67
CA TYR A 7 2.65 12.17 -5.60
C TYR A 7 2.67 11.46 -6.96
N MET A 8 1.82 11.86 -7.92
CA MET A 8 1.93 11.41 -9.32
C MET A 8 2.94 12.23 -10.17
N MET A 9 3.43 13.38 -9.71
CA MET A 9 4.39 14.22 -10.47
C MET A 9 5.86 13.84 -10.30
N MET A 10 6.23 12.94 -9.38
CA MET A 10 7.64 12.52 -9.21
C MET A 10 8.03 11.34 -10.11
N ALA A 11 7.76 11.44 -11.41
CA ALA A 11 8.34 10.56 -12.42
C ALA A 11 8.40 11.27 -13.78
N LEU A 12 9.14 12.37 -13.87
CA LEU A 12 9.38 13.06 -15.14
C LEU A 12 10.83 13.51 -15.24
N ALA A 13 11.64 12.79 -16.03
CA ALA A 13 12.57 13.38 -17.00
C ALA A 13 13.37 12.30 -17.78
N MET A 14 13.25 12.39 -19.12
CA MET A 14 14.11 11.84 -20.17
C MET A 14 13.99 10.33 -20.44
N VAL A 15 13.59 9.87 -21.63
CA VAL A 15 14.14 10.25 -22.95
C VAL A 15 13.05 10.23 -24.03
N SER A 16 12.90 11.35 -24.74
CA SER A 16 12.32 11.37 -26.09
C SER A 16 13.47 11.23 -27.08
N LEU A 17 13.35 10.35 -28.08
CA LEU A 17 13.86 10.54 -29.46
C LEU A 17 13.53 9.31 -30.34
N PHE A 18 12.80 9.59 -31.44
CA PHE A 18 12.56 8.78 -32.66
C PHE A 18 11.77 7.47 -32.48
N ILE A 19 10.65 7.23 -33.20
CA ILE A 19 10.56 7.20 -34.68
C ILE A 19 9.22 7.80 -35.17
N VAL A 20 9.31 8.78 -36.06
CA VAL A 20 8.26 9.13 -37.02
C VAL A 20 8.46 8.24 -38.26
N SER A 21 7.56 7.29 -38.49
CA SER A 21 7.19 6.79 -39.83
C SER A 21 6.17 5.64 -39.71
N GLY A 22 4.89 5.91 -40.03
CA GLY A 22 3.91 4.84 -40.11
C GLY A 22 2.45 5.30 -40.10
N CYS A 23 2.06 6.17 -41.04
CA CYS A 23 0.64 6.25 -41.40
C CYS A 23 0.19 4.89 -41.95
N GLY A 24 -0.84 4.28 -41.35
CA GLY A 24 -1.49 3.06 -41.87
C GLY A 24 -0.81 1.75 -41.47
N GLY A 25 -0.60 1.52 -40.17
CA GLY A 25 -0.19 0.22 -39.64
C GLY A 25 -1.40 -0.52 -39.07
N ASN A 26 -1.65 -1.73 -39.56
CA ASN A 26 -2.49 -2.74 -38.94
C ASN A 26 -2.18 -2.74 -37.42
N LEU A 27 -3.11 -2.25 -36.59
CA LEU A 27 -3.01 -2.40 -35.15
C LEU A 27 -2.91 -3.91 -34.92
N GLY A 28 -1.73 -4.40 -34.58
CA GLY A 28 -1.51 -5.82 -34.37
C GLY A 28 -2.47 -6.36 -33.33
N SER A 29 -2.55 -7.69 -33.16
CA SER A 29 -3.41 -8.32 -32.16
C SER A 29 -3.31 -7.59 -30.82
N SER A 30 -4.40 -6.94 -30.41
CA SER A 30 -4.46 -6.15 -29.17
C SER A 30 -4.10 -7.04 -27.98
N GLN A 31 -3.13 -6.59 -27.18
CA GLN A 31 -2.82 -7.22 -25.91
C GLN A 31 -3.98 -6.94 -24.95
N ASP A 32 -4.55 -7.98 -24.33
CA ASP A 32 -5.61 -7.75 -23.36
C ASP A 32 -5.04 -7.42 -21.98
N PHE A 33 -5.34 -6.20 -21.51
CA PHE A 33 -4.98 -5.69 -20.19
C PHE A 33 -6.10 -5.89 -19.15
N SER A 34 -7.23 -6.49 -19.53
CA SER A 34 -8.36 -6.67 -18.63
C SER A 34 -8.00 -7.46 -17.37
N GLY A 35 -8.71 -7.13 -16.29
CA GLY A 35 -8.56 -7.77 -14.98
C GLY A 35 -8.12 -6.81 -13.88
N THR A 36 -7.83 -7.38 -12.72
CA THR A 36 -7.46 -6.64 -11.52
C THR A 36 -5.96 -6.73 -11.28
N TRP A 37 -5.37 -5.60 -10.94
CA TRP A 37 -3.94 -5.41 -10.73
C TRP A 37 -3.71 -4.66 -9.43
N GLY A 38 -2.64 -4.95 -8.71
CA GLY A 38 -2.35 -4.25 -7.47
C GLY A 38 -0.88 -4.12 -7.15
N TYR A 39 -0.57 -3.11 -6.34
CA TYR A 39 0.78 -2.83 -5.86
C TYR A 39 0.72 -2.32 -4.42
N VAL A 40 1.81 -2.56 -3.68
CA VAL A 40 2.01 -1.98 -2.35
C VAL A 40 2.86 -0.73 -2.52
N GLU A 41 2.34 0.42 -2.12
CA GLU A 41 3.14 1.63 -1.95
C GLU A 41 3.61 1.70 -0.50
N THR A 42 4.92 1.73 -0.31
CA THR A 42 5.54 2.03 0.97
C THR A 42 6.02 3.47 0.97
N ALA A 43 5.57 4.24 1.96
CA ALA A 43 5.97 5.63 2.08
C ALA A 43 7.50 5.75 2.27
N SER A 44 8.11 6.64 1.49
CA SER A 44 9.54 6.90 1.57
C SER A 44 9.87 7.78 2.79
N PRO A 45 11.01 7.55 3.47
CA PRO A 45 11.44 8.38 4.58
C PRO A 45 11.63 9.84 4.14
N ILE A 46 11.03 10.78 4.88
CA ILE A 46 11.14 12.21 4.61
C ILE A 46 12.44 12.74 5.22
N GLY A 47 13.56 12.63 4.50
CA GLY A 47 14.80 13.37 4.80
C GLY A 47 15.59 12.95 6.04
N ASN A 48 16.92 13.00 5.92
CA ASN A 48 17.94 12.90 6.97
C ASN A 48 17.61 12.05 8.22
N ASN A 49 17.58 10.72 8.07
CA ASN A 49 17.73 9.72 9.15
C ASN A 49 16.72 9.76 10.32
N GLU A 50 15.71 10.61 10.29
CA GLU A 50 14.54 10.47 11.16
C GLU A 50 13.47 9.71 10.38
N ILE A 51 13.37 8.43 10.69
CA ILE A 51 12.27 7.61 10.23
C ILE A 51 11.02 8.11 10.96
N ASP A 52 10.34 9.11 10.40
CA ASP A 52 8.95 9.44 10.73
C ASP A 52 8.00 8.44 10.03
N TYR A 53 8.41 7.16 10.00
CA TYR A 53 7.59 6.06 9.51
C TYR A 53 6.53 5.78 10.55
N GLU A 54 5.42 6.48 10.43
CA GLU A 54 4.19 5.99 11.02
C GLU A 54 3.79 4.72 10.24
N TYR A 55 3.69 3.60 10.93
CA TYR A 55 3.28 2.27 10.44
C TYR A 55 1.93 2.24 9.66
N ASN A 56 1.26 3.38 9.53
CA ASN A 56 -0.05 3.59 8.92
C ASN A 56 0.04 4.07 7.46
N GLN A 57 1.25 4.16 6.89
CA GLN A 57 1.48 4.77 5.58
C GLN A 57 1.52 3.79 4.41
N ASP A 58 1.75 2.49 4.65
CA ASP A 58 1.65 1.48 3.59
C ASP A 58 0.23 1.41 3.05
N THR A 59 0.11 1.53 1.73
CA THR A 59 -1.18 1.51 1.02
C THR A 59 -1.14 0.46 -0.07
N ILE A 60 -2.16 -0.40 -0.10
CA ILE A 60 -2.39 -1.36 -1.17
C ILE A 60 -3.31 -0.69 -2.18
N TYR A 61 -2.79 -0.45 -3.37
CA TYR A 61 -3.55 0.09 -4.50
C TYR A 61 -4.02 -1.04 -5.39
N VAL A 62 -5.29 -1.01 -5.77
CA VAL A 62 -5.93 -2.00 -6.64
C VAL A 62 -6.65 -1.29 -7.77
N VAL A 63 -6.32 -1.62 -9.01
CA VAL A 63 -6.99 -1.13 -10.21
C VAL A 63 -7.65 -2.30 -10.94
N THR A 64 -8.92 -2.15 -11.31
CA THR A 64 -9.63 -3.11 -12.17
C THR A 64 -9.88 -2.48 -13.52
N LEU A 65 -9.31 -3.08 -14.56
CA LEU A 65 -9.46 -2.65 -15.94
C LEU A 65 -10.54 -3.48 -16.63
N GLU A 66 -11.62 -2.81 -17.02
CA GLU A 66 -12.71 -3.39 -17.80
C GLU A 66 -12.59 -2.96 -19.26
N LYS A 67 -12.45 -3.93 -20.17
CA LYS A 67 -12.35 -3.67 -21.62
C LYS A 67 -13.68 -3.14 -22.15
N LYS A 68 -13.66 -1.97 -22.80
CA LYS A 68 -14.84 -1.30 -23.39
C LYS A 68 -14.87 -1.40 -24.91
N SER A 69 -13.71 -1.37 -25.55
CA SER A 69 -13.56 -1.63 -26.99
C SER A 69 -12.26 -2.40 -27.25
N GLU A 70 -11.90 -2.63 -28.52
CA GLU A 70 -10.67 -3.32 -28.88
C GLU A 70 -9.43 -2.76 -28.19
N HIS A 71 -9.36 -1.42 -28.05
CA HIS A 71 -8.21 -0.70 -27.52
C HIS A 71 -8.53 0.20 -26.32
N THR A 72 -9.75 0.18 -25.78
CA THR A 72 -10.10 1.08 -24.67
C THR A 72 -10.60 0.33 -23.45
N TYR A 73 -10.27 0.88 -22.28
CA TYR A 73 -10.59 0.32 -20.98
C TYR A 73 -11.14 1.41 -20.06
N ALA A 74 -12.04 1.03 -19.16
CA ALA A 74 -12.41 1.84 -18.00
C ALA A 74 -11.76 1.25 -16.75
N ALA A 75 -11.33 2.10 -15.83
CA ALA A 75 -10.67 1.68 -14.60
C ALA A 75 -11.49 2.03 -13.35
N ASP A 76 -11.58 1.06 -12.45
CA ASP A 76 -12.06 1.21 -11.07
C ASP A 76 -10.87 1.10 -10.10
N PHE A 77 -10.73 2.06 -9.19
CA PHE A 77 -9.62 2.13 -8.24
C PHE A 77 -10.09 1.92 -6.81
N LYS A 78 -9.33 1.13 -6.05
CA LYS A 78 -9.56 0.88 -4.63
C LYS A 78 -8.24 0.91 -3.89
N ASP A 79 -8.22 1.68 -2.81
CA ASP A 79 -7.06 1.78 -1.94
C ASP A 79 -7.38 1.12 -0.62
N TYR A 80 -6.43 0.37 -0.07
CA TYR A 80 -6.59 -0.30 1.21
C TYR A 80 -5.41 -0.04 2.13
N LYS A 81 -5.64 -0.06 3.44
CA LYS A 81 -4.56 0.07 4.43
C LYS A 81 -4.87 -0.68 5.73
N TYR A 82 -3.81 -1.05 6.45
CA TYR A 82 -3.92 -1.37 7.87
C TYR A 82 -3.84 -0.08 8.69
N SER A 83 -4.84 0.14 9.54
CA SER A 83 -4.89 1.28 10.46
C SER A 83 -4.80 0.82 11.90
N TYR A 84 -3.95 1.46 12.71
CA TYR A 84 -3.88 1.17 14.14
C TYR A 84 -5.18 1.51 14.84
N LYS A 85 -5.67 0.59 15.66
CA LYS A 85 -6.93 0.69 16.39
C LYS A 85 -6.78 0.88 17.89
N GLY A 86 -5.58 0.71 18.41
CA GLY A 86 -5.32 0.72 19.83
C GLY A 86 -4.48 -0.47 20.25
N SER A 87 -4.22 -0.55 21.54
CA SER A 87 -3.44 -1.61 22.15
C SER A 87 -4.07 -2.09 23.44
N SER A 88 -3.88 -3.37 23.76
CA SER A 88 -4.28 -3.95 25.05
C SER A 88 -3.09 -4.00 26.01
N PHE A 89 -3.33 -3.72 27.30
CA PHE A 89 -2.32 -3.82 28.36
C PHE A 89 -2.44 -5.17 29.08
N LEU A 90 -1.60 -6.12 28.70
CA LEU A 90 -1.79 -7.54 29.04
C LEU A 90 -1.37 -7.92 30.48
N ASN A 91 -0.33 -7.29 31.03
CA ASN A 91 0.19 -7.60 32.37
C ASN A 91 -0.10 -6.50 33.39
N ARG A 92 -1.20 -5.76 33.22
CA ARG A 92 -1.54 -4.61 34.07
C ARG A 92 -1.49 -4.93 35.56
N ASP A 93 -2.16 -6.01 36.00
CA ASP A 93 -2.24 -6.38 37.41
C ASP A 93 -0.88 -6.74 38.03
N GLU A 94 0.04 -7.30 37.23
CA GLU A 94 1.41 -7.59 37.65
C GLU A 94 2.25 -6.31 37.67
N TYR A 95 2.07 -5.48 36.65
CA TYR A 95 2.75 -4.19 36.49
C TYR A 95 2.39 -3.20 37.60
N GLU A 96 1.14 -3.16 38.06
CA GLU A 96 0.70 -2.25 39.13
C GLU A 96 0.99 -2.83 40.54
N ARG A 97 1.45 -4.08 40.66
CA ARG A 97 1.64 -4.74 41.96
C ARG A 97 2.81 -4.14 42.75
N GLY A 98 2.49 -3.23 43.67
CA GLY A 98 3.46 -2.54 44.52
C GLY A 98 3.56 -1.05 44.25
N ASP A 99 2.95 -0.58 43.17
CA ASP A 99 2.80 0.84 42.82
C ASP A 99 1.34 1.27 43.05
N ARG A 100 1.11 2.32 43.84
CA ARG A 100 -0.25 2.78 44.21
C ARG A 100 -0.94 3.64 43.13
N TRP A 101 -0.52 3.54 41.87
CA TRP A 101 -1.00 4.42 40.81
C TRP A 101 -2.02 3.70 39.92
N ILE A 102 -3.29 4.12 39.99
CA ILE A 102 -4.28 3.78 38.97
C ILE A 102 -3.86 4.48 37.68
N THR A 103 -3.34 3.71 36.74
CA THR A 103 -2.91 4.22 35.45
C THR A 103 -4.06 4.14 34.44
N PHE A 104 -4.43 5.25 33.80
CA PHE A 104 -5.49 5.30 32.78
C PHE A 104 -5.00 5.03 31.35
N PHE A 105 -3.68 4.84 31.17
CA PHE A 105 -3.01 4.71 29.89
C PHE A 105 -1.98 3.56 29.90
N ILE A 106 -1.27 3.29 28.82
CA ILE A 106 -0.17 2.32 28.86
C ILE A 106 1.13 3.10 29.13
N PRO A 107 1.89 2.81 30.20
CA PRO A 107 3.14 3.51 30.49
C PRO A 107 4.20 3.32 29.40
N ASP A 108 5.17 4.22 29.38
CA ASP A 108 6.27 4.24 28.42
C ASP A 108 7.59 3.68 28.99
N GLY A 109 7.54 2.87 30.05
CA GLY A 109 8.76 2.35 30.66
C GLY A 109 8.49 1.37 31.78
N PRO A 110 9.55 0.87 32.45
CA PRO A 110 9.39 -0.08 33.54
C PRO A 110 8.75 0.54 34.78
N ASN A 111 8.04 -0.28 35.56
CA ASN A 111 7.53 0.11 36.88
C ASN A 111 8.67 0.18 37.94
N SER A 112 8.33 0.47 39.20
CA SER A 112 9.34 0.55 40.29
C SER A 112 10.11 -0.75 40.56
N GLN A 113 9.60 -1.89 40.08
CA GLN A 113 10.22 -3.20 40.18
C GLN A 113 11.00 -3.62 38.93
N GLY A 114 11.07 -2.76 37.90
CA GLY A 114 11.75 -3.06 36.63
C GLY A 114 10.90 -3.83 35.61
N LEU A 115 9.61 -4.05 35.86
CA LEU A 115 8.72 -4.76 34.94
C LEU A 115 8.26 -3.83 33.82
N LEU A 116 8.44 -4.24 32.57
CA LEU A 116 7.91 -3.52 31.40
C LEU A 116 6.42 -3.81 31.17
N PRO A 117 5.67 -2.86 30.58
CA PRO A 117 4.29 -3.10 30.21
C PRO A 117 4.26 -4.03 28.99
N LYS A 118 3.47 -5.10 29.07
CA LYS A 118 3.20 -6.03 27.98
C LYS A 118 2.02 -5.55 27.16
N VAL A 119 2.25 -5.35 25.87
CA VAL A 119 1.34 -4.66 24.99
C VAL A 119 1.06 -5.49 23.74
N GLU A 120 -0.22 -5.53 23.35
CA GLU A 120 -0.67 -6.14 22.10
C GLU A 120 -1.37 -5.09 21.23
N PRO A 121 -0.65 -4.48 20.26
CA PRO A 121 -1.25 -3.58 19.28
C PRO A 121 -2.19 -4.31 18.31
N VAL A 122 -3.25 -3.62 17.92
CA VAL A 122 -4.27 -4.11 17.01
C VAL A 122 -4.37 -3.20 15.79
N TYR A 123 -4.34 -3.82 14.62
CA TYR A 123 -4.47 -3.21 13.31
C TYR A 123 -5.73 -3.70 12.63
N GLU A 124 -6.44 -2.82 11.95
CA GLU A 124 -7.61 -3.17 11.16
C GLU A 124 -7.41 -2.79 9.69
N PHE A 125 -7.68 -3.76 8.82
CA PHE A 125 -7.71 -3.56 7.38
C PHE A 125 -8.94 -2.77 6.96
N LYS A 126 -8.75 -1.70 6.20
CA LYS A 126 -9.83 -0.84 5.72
C LYS A 126 -9.70 -0.54 4.25
N LEU A 127 -10.84 -0.49 3.56
CA LEU A 127 -10.97 0.21 2.29
C LEU A 127 -10.93 1.72 2.58
N VAL A 128 -9.98 2.39 1.94
CA VAL A 128 -9.84 3.86 1.91
C VAL A 128 -10.51 4.29 0.62
N ALA A 129 -11.84 4.31 0.61
CA ALA A 129 -12.56 4.72 -0.58
C ALA A 129 -12.15 6.16 -0.95
N HIS A 130 -11.70 6.32 -2.19
CA HIS A 130 -11.57 7.62 -2.83
C HIS A 130 -12.63 7.67 -3.93
N ASP A 131 -13.46 8.71 -3.94
CA ASP A 131 -14.30 9.03 -5.09
C ASP A 131 -13.35 9.49 -6.21
N MET A 132 -12.79 8.53 -6.95
CA MET A 132 -12.07 8.80 -8.19
C MET A 132 -13.07 8.76 -9.34
N GLU A 133 -13.01 9.77 -10.19
CA GLU A 133 -13.71 9.71 -11.47
C GLU A 133 -13.18 8.50 -12.27
N THR A 134 -14.06 7.87 -13.05
CA THR A 134 -13.67 6.75 -13.89
C THR A 134 -12.59 7.20 -14.87
N ILE A 135 -11.38 6.67 -14.72
CA ILE A 135 -10.26 6.97 -15.62
C ILE A 135 -10.33 6.01 -16.80
N SER A 136 -10.19 6.54 -18.02
CA SER A 136 -10.07 5.73 -19.22
C SER A 136 -8.62 5.46 -19.59
N PHE A 137 -8.40 4.30 -20.19
CA PHE A 137 -7.11 3.89 -20.70
C PHE A 137 -7.23 3.48 -22.16
N THR A 138 -6.18 3.75 -22.93
CA THR A 138 -6.07 3.37 -24.34
C THR A 138 -4.87 2.46 -24.53
N GLU A 139 -5.03 1.36 -25.26
CA GLU A 139 -3.94 0.48 -25.68
C GLU A 139 -3.47 0.89 -27.08
N ARG A 140 -2.16 1.01 -27.25
CA ARG A 140 -1.53 1.21 -28.56
C ARG A 140 -0.20 0.47 -28.60
N ASP A 141 -0.05 -0.37 -29.60
CA ASP A 141 1.18 -1.12 -29.88
C ASP A 141 1.67 -1.96 -28.68
N GLY A 142 0.73 -2.53 -27.91
CA GLY A 142 1.02 -3.34 -26.72
C GLY A 142 1.38 -2.54 -25.48
N VAL A 143 1.16 -1.22 -25.49
CA VAL A 143 1.36 -0.32 -24.35
C VAL A 143 0.02 0.26 -23.92
N LEU A 144 -0.24 0.27 -22.62
CA LEU A 144 -1.46 0.79 -22.03
C LEU A 144 -1.21 2.21 -21.48
N TYR A 145 -1.96 3.17 -21.98
CA TYR A 145 -1.82 4.60 -21.65
C TYR A 145 -2.97 5.05 -20.75
N VAL A 146 -2.66 5.83 -19.70
CA VAL A 146 -3.66 6.57 -18.93
C VAL A 146 -4.03 7.83 -19.73
N ASP A 147 -5.30 7.98 -20.12
CA ASP A 147 -5.70 9.06 -21.04
C ASP A 147 -5.48 10.47 -20.45
N GLU A 148 -5.62 10.64 -19.14
CA GLU A 148 -5.49 11.96 -18.48
C GLU A 148 -4.05 12.42 -18.27
N SER A 149 -3.14 11.50 -17.96
CA SER A 149 -1.76 11.82 -17.56
C SER A 149 -0.71 11.44 -18.61
N GLY A 150 -1.09 10.59 -19.57
CA GLY A 150 -0.15 9.99 -20.52
C GLY A 150 0.79 8.96 -19.90
N LEU A 151 0.55 8.52 -18.65
CA LEU A 151 1.36 7.50 -18.00
C LEU A 151 1.23 6.17 -18.77
N GLU A 152 2.37 5.52 -19.00
CA GLU A 152 2.48 4.32 -19.84
C GLU A 152 2.75 3.09 -18.99
N TYR A 153 2.06 1.99 -19.31
CA TYR A 153 2.28 0.67 -18.72
C TYR A 153 2.60 -0.35 -19.82
N THR A 154 3.70 -1.07 -19.61
CA THR A 154 4.07 -2.23 -20.44
C THR A 154 3.72 -3.52 -19.72
N TYR A 155 3.21 -4.52 -20.45
CA TYR A 155 2.96 -5.84 -19.88
C TYR A 155 4.23 -6.71 -19.90
N ASP A 156 4.70 -7.06 -18.71
CA ASP A 156 5.74 -8.06 -18.51
C ASP A 156 5.10 -9.45 -18.48
N LYS A 157 5.25 -10.18 -19.57
CA LYS A 157 4.67 -11.51 -19.77
C LYS A 157 5.31 -12.59 -18.89
N ASP A 158 6.58 -12.41 -18.53
CA ASP A 158 7.32 -13.42 -17.76
C ASP A 158 6.93 -13.35 -16.28
N ASN A 159 6.54 -12.16 -15.81
CA ASN A 159 6.15 -11.91 -14.42
C ASN A 159 4.64 -11.67 -14.22
N ASP A 160 3.83 -11.70 -15.28
CA ASP A 160 2.39 -11.39 -15.26
C ASP A 160 2.09 -10.07 -14.52
N ALA A 161 2.76 -9.00 -14.98
CA ALA A 161 2.77 -7.70 -14.31
C ALA A 161 2.67 -6.51 -15.28
N LEU A 162 2.07 -5.41 -14.82
CA LEU A 162 2.13 -4.12 -15.51
C LEU A 162 3.24 -3.27 -14.92
N VAL A 163 4.11 -2.74 -15.77
CA VAL A 163 5.30 -2.00 -15.35
C VAL A 163 5.23 -0.58 -15.87
N SER A 164 5.43 0.40 -14.98
CA SER A 164 5.58 1.82 -15.31
C SER A 164 6.70 2.44 -14.47
N GLY A 165 7.86 2.67 -15.08
CA GLY A 165 9.04 3.16 -14.37
C GLY A 165 9.46 2.20 -13.24
N LYS A 166 9.29 2.62 -11.99
CA LYS A 166 9.58 1.81 -10.79
C LYS A 166 8.34 1.09 -10.22
N THR A 167 7.16 1.42 -10.73
CA THR A 167 5.90 0.85 -10.25
C THR A 167 5.63 -0.45 -10.99
N VAL A 168 5.42 -1.52 -10.24
CA VAL A 168 5.07 -2.84 -10.76
C VAL A 168 3.74 -3.26 -10.16
N LEU A 169 2.73 -3.48 -11.00
CA LEU A 169 1.42 -3.95 -10.58
C LEU A 169 1.33 -5.43 -10.88
N HIS A 170 1.06 -6.22 -9.85
CA HIS A 170 0.89 -7.66 -9.95
C HIS A 170 -0.57 -8.00 -10.21
N ARG A 171 -0.81 -9.03 -11.03
CA ARG A 171 -2.17 -9.51 -11.29
C ARG A 171 -2.80 -10.08 -10.01
N ILE A 172 -4.02 -9.64 -9.72
CA ILE A 172 -4.87 -10.14 -8.64
C ILE A 172 -5.92 -11.08 -9.26
N LYS A 173 -5.87 -12.36 -8.89
CA LYS A 173 -6.83 -13.36 -9.38
C LYS A 173 -8.08 -13.33 -8.51
N ASP A 174 -9.26 -13.23 -9.12
CA ASP A 174 -10.57 -13.26 -8.45
C ASP A 174 -10.72 -12.24 -7.30
N GLY A 175 -10.01 -11.10 -7.38
CA GLY A 175 -9.99 -10.09 -6.32
C GLY A 175 -9.30 -10.54 -5.03
N ASP A 176 -8.47 -11.59 -5.06
CA ASP A 176 -7.69 -12.06 -3.93
C ASP A 176 -6.38 -11.30 -3.75
N ILE A 177 -6.39 -10.35 -2.82
CA ILE A 177 -5.26 -9.49 -2.50
C ILE A 177 -4.41 -10.01 -1.33
N THR A 178 -4.56 -11.28 -0.95
CA THR A 178 -3.92 -11.83 0.27
C THR A 178 -2.40 -11.69 0.24
N SER A 179 -1.74 -11.93 -0.91
CA SER A 179 -0.29 -11.76 -1.04
C SER A 179 0.17 -10.33 -0.72
N LEU A 180 -0.54 -9.32 -1.23
CA LEU A 180 -0.23 -7.91 -0.99
C LEU A 180 -0.47 -7.51 0.48
N LYS A 181 -1.47 -8.12 1.14
CA LYS A 181 -1.72 -7.90 2.58
C LYS A 181 -0.58 -8.45 3.44
N GLU A 182 -0.08 -9.64 3.13
CA GLU A 182 1.01 -10.27 3.88
C GLU A 182 2.28 -9.43 3.86
N GLU A 183 2.60 -8.81 2.72
CA GLU A 183 3.72 -7.89 2.57
C GLU A 183 3.59 -6.68 3.52
N VAL A 184 2.44 -6.00 3.51
CA VAL A 184 2.17 -4.87 4.41
C VAL A 184 2.22 -5.29 5.89
N GLN A 185 1.64 -6.44 6.23
CA GLN A 185 1.72 -6.97 7.60
C GLN A 185 3.17 -7.25 8.02
N GLN A 186 4.00 -7.74 7.09
CA GLN A 186 5.41 -8.00 7.35
C GLN A 186 6.18 -6.71 7.58
N HIS A 187 5.94 -5.65 6.80
CA HIS A 187 6.54 -4.34 7.04
C HIS A 187 6.20 -3.78 8.44
N ILE A 188 4.96 -3.95 8.89
CA ILE A 188 4.54 -3.54 10.25
C ILE A 188 5.30 -4.34 11.32
N LYS A 189 5.45 -5.65 11.15
CA LYS A 189 6.22 -6.51 12.09
C LYS A 189 7.71 -6.13 12.11
N ASP A 190 8.29 -5.93 10.93
CA ASP A 190 9.67 -5.51 10.74
C ASP A 190 9.93 -4.17 11.43
N PHE A 191 9.00 -3.22 11.36
CA PHE A 191 9.13 -1.93 12.02
C PHE A 191 9.26 -2.05 13.54
N TYR A 192 8.45 -2.88 14.18
CA TYR A 192 8.53 -3.10 15.64
C TYR A 192 9.74 -3.94 16.07
N THR A 193 10.40 -4.64 15.15
CA THR A 193 11.58 -5.47 15.45
C THR A 193 12.90 -4.77 15.09
N LYS A 194 12.90 -3.82 14.16
CA LYS A 194 14.05 -2.97 13.83
C LYS A 194 14.25 -1.90 14.91
N GLU A 195 15.49 -1.47 15.12
CA GLU A 195 15.91 -0.48 16.14
C GLU A 195 15.31 0.95 15.94
N TYR A 196 14.38 1.13 14.99
CA TYR A 196 13.76 2.41 14.67
C TYR A 196 12.67 2.84 15.65
N VAL A 197 12.10 1.90 16.41
CA VAL A 197 11.18 2.20 17.51
C VAL A 197 11.93 1.99 18.81
N ASP A 198 11.83 2.94 19.74
CA ASP A 198 12.28 2.75 21.12
C ASP A 198 11.34 1.76 21.85
N THR A 199 11.35 0.51 21.41
CA THR A 199 10.63 -0.61 22.03
C THR A 199 11.18 -0.94 23.41
N LYS A 200 12.31 -0.35 23.84
CA LYS A 200 12.79 -0.49 25.22
C LYS A 200 11.78 0.04 26.25
N LYS A 201 10.82 0.86 25.79
CA LYS A 201 9.73 1.40 26.60
C LYS A 201 8.61 0.41 26.88
N ARG A 202 8.43 -0.62 26.04
CA ARG A 202 7.28 -1.54 26.11
C ARG A 202 7.64 -2.94 25.59
N ASP A 203 7.20 -3.97 26.31
CA ASP A 203 7.30 -5.35 25.85
C ASP A 203 6.14 -5.64 24.87
N ILE A 204 6.42 -5.64 23.56
CA ILE A 204 5.42 -5.96 22.54
C ILE A 204 5.36 -7.48 22.39
N THR A 205 4.29 -8.07 22.90
CA THR A 205 4.15 -9.53 22.93
C THR A 205 3.66 -10.12 21.60
N ASN A 206 2.75 -9.42 20.92
CA ASN A 206 2.15 -9.86 19.66
C ASN A 206 1.52 -8.69 18.89
N ILE A 207 1.33 -8.84 17.58
CA ILE A 207 0.61 -7.87 16.73
C ILE A 207 -0.60 -8.57 16.13
N LYS A 208 -1.79 -7.98 16.30
CA LYS A 208 -3.04 -8.50 15.73
C LYS A 208 -3.45 -7.74 14.48
N PHE A 209 -3.73 -8.47 13.41
CA PHE A 209 -4.30 -7.94 12.16
C PHE A 209 -5.73 -8.44 12.01
N ASN A 210 -6.67 -7.51 11.98
CA ASN A 210 -8.09 -7.77 11.82
C ASN A 210 -8.53 -7.34 10.43
N ASP A 211 -8.83 -8.30 9.58
CA ASP A 211 -9.41 -8.01 8.28
C ASP A 211 -10.89 -7.71 8.48
N ALA A 212 -11.32 -6.48 8.17
CA ALA A 212 -12.75 -6.19 8.12
C ALA A 212 -13.42 -7.18 7.14
N PRO A 213 -14.57 -7.79 7.49
CA PRO A 213 -15.24 -8.72 6.61
C PRO A 213 -15.55 -8.02 5.28
N LYS A 214 -15.28 -8.70 4.15
CA LYS A 214 -15.67 -8.21 2.82
C LYS A 214 -17.16 -7.89 2.88
N SER A 215 -17.54 -6.61 2.75
CA SER A 215 -18.95 -6.25 2.60
C SER A 215 -19.47 -6.99 1.36
N LYS A 216 -20.44 -7.87 1.56
CA LYS A 216 -21.14 -8.58 0.48
C LYS A 216 -21.96 -7.60 -0.36
#